data_AF-A0A8H2WYM1-F1
#
_entry.id   AF-A0A8H2WYM1-F1
#
_cell.length_a   1.000
_cell.length_b   1.000
_cell.length_c   1.000
_cell.angle_alpha   90.00
_cell.angle_beta   90.00
_cell.angle_gamma   90.00
#
_symmetry.space_group_name_H-M   'P 1'
#
loop_
_entity.id
_entity.type
_entity.pdbx_description
1 polymer ?
#
loop_
_entity_poly.entity_id
_entity_poly.type
_entity_poly.pdbx_seq_one_letter_code
_entity_poly.pdbx_strand_id
1 'polypeptide(L)'
;MPAPPPIVFGPSFASKHQRKPMDFTENWGEGEMFAWYGRRRERSPISVALTQLQVRIDKGGAVPHRFVLASMKDGSRIRFDRRPETGKIGALVSETLGPSKYRKAGDDYCTLSETEVENIEKSTQCEIKFNLPDDTDLLLVLSAAFAIANDGDLRNYNLATFNCFFFSWTIVMIVVRHAIPFTVPPPEKVISRLDPAVAKLTAPLTRKIVDALLSLVLDTITTFRIKTGRSLNKGLSKRELMIWGLPTNTVRLLLKGCLKMRLNFGLEVHLEKVVRGQLQSRVKPLLEQVLTNQGAANDNVKNQLWFDHLRAAFGPPVRKELLKIVWTAILETLKSGYEDMKTEHLSDNIADNPKIHILYRLKYQLLGENVAQFTRVWNEALHHALPAASKILQQEDANISESDIDSPEAEIALHKKMFNGAFKNASDAALEAAKQVVGEPESASNISERHKMWKKVWEVWPAVWDSAQDKAEEMVVDLIRETMSEIVDMVAMEVVVAVGDSPIPVDAVAYPGPGKSQKKDTPLSLSSLSVFQTRIAEHVRSARDRRKQAETHIKDIQDAMTRAWIKSKDTYQPWPIKTEPPM
;
A
#
# COMPACT_ATOMS: atom_id res chain seq x y z
N MET A 1 6.19 -49.66 25.08
CA MET A 1 6.32 -48.23 25.42
C MET A 1 5.21 -47.86 26.37
N PRO A 2 5.46 -47.12 27.46
CA PRO A 2 4.38 -46.62 28.32
C PRO A 2 3.52 -45.63 27.53
N ALA A 3 2.21 -45.60 27.82
CA ALA A 3 1.29 -44.66 27.20
C ALA A 3 1.74 -43.21 27.45
N PRO A 4 1.66 -42.31 26.45
CA PRO A 4 1.99 -40.91 26.66
C PRO A 4 1.07 -40.32 27.75
N PRO A 5 1.60 -39.42 28.61
CA PRO A 5 0.80 -38.84 29.68
C PRO A 5 -0.42 -38.10 29.12
N PRO A 6 -1.59 -38.17 29.80
CA PRO A 6 -2.79 -37.49 29.34
C PRO A 6 -2.55 -35.98 29.26
N ILE A 7 -2.96 -35.38 28.13
CA ILE A 7 -2.97 -33.94 27.95
C ILE A 7 -4.08 -33.38 28.84
N VAL A 8 -3.69 -32.83 29.98
CA VAL A 8 -4.62 -32.15 30.90
C VAL A 8 -4.77 -30.71 30.43
N PHE A 9 -5.98 -30.35 30.00
CA PHE A 9 -6.36 -28.94 29.88
C PHE A 9 -6.23 -28.31 31.26
N GLY A 10 -5.67 -27.10 31.35
CA GLY A 10 -5.54 -26.37 32.62
C GLY A 10 -6.87 -26.32 33.39
N PRO A 11 -6.87 -26.02 34.70
CA PRO A 11 -8.05 -26.06 35.55
C PRO A 11 -9.04 -24.95 35.15
N SER A 12 -9.72 -25.15 34.03
CA SER A 12 -10.61 -24.17 33.42
C SER A 12 -12.01 -24.40 33.97
N PHE A 13 -12.19 -24.02 35.24
CA PHE A 13 -13.37 -23.36 35.83
C PHE A 13 -13.39 -23.48 37.35
N ALA A 14 -13.92 -22.45 38.01
CA ALA A 14 -14.70 -22.62 39.24
C ALA A 14 -16.10 -23.16 38.83
N SER A 15 -16.33 -24.46 39.05
CA SER A 15 -17.58 -25.23 38.82
C SER A 15 -18.13 -25.34 37.37
N LYS A 16 -18.31 -26.57 36.88
CA LYS A 16 -19.04 -26.85 35.61
C LYS A 16 -20.54 -26.55 35.69
N HIS A 17 -21.07 -26.34 36.90
CA HIS A 17 -22.52 -26.33 37.17
C HIS A 17 -23.19 -24.97 36.97
N GLN A 18 -22.43 -23.89 36.77
CA GLN A 18 -22.97 -22.54 36.60
C GLN A 18 -22.94 -22.04 35.14
N ARG A 19 -22.41 -22.85 34.23
CA ARG A 19 -22.33 -22.51 32.80
C ARG A 19 -23.70 -22.63 32.14
N LYS A 20 -23.98 -21.69 31.26
CA LYS A 20 -25.17 -21.71 30.42
C LYS A 20 -24.75 -21.66 28.96
N PRO A 21 -25.34 -22.49 28.08
CA PRO A 21 -25.06 -22.43 26.66
C PRO A 21 -25.55 -21.10 26.07
N MET A 22 -24.81 -20.56 25.10
CA MET A 22 -25.24 -19.42 24.29
C MET A 22 -26.06 -19.91 23.10
N ASP A 23 -27.29 -20.32 23.38
CA ASP A 23 -28.20 -20.83 22.36
C ASP A 23 -28.88 -19.67 21.61
N PHE A 24 -28.47 -19.49 20.36
CA PHE A 24 -29.08 -18.54 19.43
C PHE A 24 -29.98 -19.26 18.42
N THR A 25 -31.10 -18.62 18.08
CA THR A 25 -31.88 -19.01 16.91
C THR A 25 -31.24 -18.44 15.64
N GLU A 26 -31.79 -18.78 14.47
CA GLU A 26 -31.38 -18.17 13.20
C GLU A 26 -31.78 -16.68 13.11
N ASN A 27 -32.75 -16.26 13.92
CA ASN A 27 -33.31 -14.92 13.92
C ASN A 27 -32.72 -14.06 15.03
N TRP A 28 -32.36 -12.82 14.69
CA TRP A 28 -31.88 -11.83 15.65
C TRP A 28 -32.99 -11.46 16.66
N GLY A 29 -32.64 -11.37 17.95
CA GLY A 29 -33.58 -10.98 19.01
C GLY A 29 -34.46 -12.11 19.55
N GLU A 30 -34.41 -13.30 18.95
CA GLU A 30 -35.23 -14.46 19.35
C GLU A 30 -34.40 -15.53 20.08
N GLY A 31 -35.01 -16.16 21.09
CA GLY A 31 -34.43 -17.28 21.83
C GLY A 31 -34.00 -16.94 23.25
N GLU A 32 -33.54 -17.95 23.99
CA GLU A 32 -33.27 -17.84 25.43
C GLU A 32 -32.11 -16.87 25.73
N MET A 33 -31.13 -16.74 24.83
CA MET A 33 -30.02 -15.81 25.04
C MET A 33 -30.48 -14.35 25.04
N PHE A 34 -31.35 -13.96 24.09
CA PHE A 34 -31.93 -12.61 24.06
C PHE A 34 -32.97 -12.39 25.15
N ALA A 35 -33.74 -13.43 25.53
CA ALA A 35 -34.63 -13.36 26.68
C ALA A 35 -33.86 -13.15 27.99
N TRP A 36 -32.71 -13.82 28.16
CA TRP A 36 -31.81 -13.60 29.30
C TRP A 36 -31.27 -12.17 29.33
N TYR A 37 -30.84 -11.64 28.18
CA TYR A 37 -30.40 -10.24 28.05
C TYR A 37 -31.54 -9.27 28.42
N GLY A 38 -32.74 -9.46 27.85
CA GLY A 38 -33.91 -8.64 28.10
C GLY A 38 -34.26 -8.56 29.59
N ARG A 39 -34.29 -9.71 30.29
CA ARG A 39 -34.54 -9.76 31.74
C ARG A 39 -33.49 -9.00 32.56
N ARG A 40 -32.22 -9.00 32.14
CA ARG A 40 -31.17 -8.20 32.80
C ARG A 40 -31.39 -6.71 32.57
N ARG A 41 -31.60 -6.31 31.32
CA ARG A 41 -31.84 -4.91 30.95
C ARG A 41 -33.07 -4.33 31.65
N GLU A 42 -34.16 -5.07 31.69
CA GLU A 42 -35.40 -4.68 32.39
C GLU A 42 -35.20 -4.47 33.90
N ARG A 43 -34.38 -5.33 34.54
CA ARG A 43 -34.04 -5.16 35.95
C ARG A 43 -33.25 -3.88 36.17
N SER A 44 -32.26 -3.62 35.32
CA SER A 44 -31.42 -2.43 35.42
C SER A 44 -30.63 -2.18 34.13
N PRO A 45 -30.74 -0.99 33.50
CA PRO A 45 -29.93 -0.64 32.33
C PRO A 45 -28.42 -0.71 32.59
N ILE A 46 -27.96 -0.38 33.81
CA ILE A 46 -26.53 -0.44 34.17
C ILE A 46 -26.00 -1.88 34.31
N SER A 47 -26.88 -2.89 34.35
CA SER A 47 -26.51 -4.31 34.40
C SER A 47 -26.15 -4.90 33.03
N VAL A 48 -26.42 -4.16 31.97
CA VAL A 48 -26.03 -4.48 30.58
C VAL A 48 -25.10 -3.43 29.98
N ALA A 49 -24.88 -2.29 30.66
CA ALA A 49 -23.89 -1.29 30.25
C ALA A 49 -22.47 -1.77 30.55
N LEU A 50 -21.69 -2.02 29.51
CA LEU A 50 -20.30 -2.44 29.59
C LEU A 50 -19.39 -1.29 30.01
N THR A 51 -18.43 -1.59 30.89
CA THR A 51 -17.31 -0.70 31.24
C THR A 51 -15.98 -1.19 30.68
N GLN A 52 -15.84 -2.51 30.55
CA GLN A 52 -14.55 -3.11 30.18
C GLN A 52 -14.71 -4.51 29.60
N LEU A 53 -13.81 -4.84 28.66
CA LEU A 53 -13.58 -6.19 28.18
C LEU A 53 -12.13 -6.60 28.41
N GLN A 54 -11.92 -7.86 28.77
CA GLN A 54 -10.60 -8.46 28.88
C GLN A 54 -10.54 -9.77 28.08
N VAL A 55 -9.42 -10.03 27.41
CA VAL A 55 -9.05 -11.41 27.01
C VAL A 55 -8.09 -11.93 28.06
N ARG A 56 -8.44 -13.07 28.64
CA ARG A 56 -7.61 -13.74 29.65
C ARG A 56 -7.23 -15.13 29.18
N ILE A 57 -6.05 -15.56 29.60
CA ILE A 57 -5.46 -16.86 29.28
C ILE A 57 -5.07 -17.59 30.55
N ASP A 58 -5.35 -18.89 30.63
CA ASP A 58 -4.95 -19.72 31.76
C ASP A 58 -3.42 -19.77 31.90
N LYS A 59 -2.88 -19.64 33.13
CA LYS A 59 -1.43 -19.70 33.40
C LYS A 59 -0.83 -21.11 33.30
N GLY A 60 -1.67 -22.16 33.21
CA GLY A 60 -1.24 -23.55 33.25
C GLY A 60 -1.97 -24.45 32.24
N GLY A 61 -1.39 -25.61 31.95
CA GLY A 61 -1.90 -26.59 30.98
C GLY A 61 -1.09 -26.65 29.69
N ALA A 62 -1.14 -27.79 28.98
CA ALA A 62 -0.39 -27.99 27.73
C ALA A 62 -0.98 -27.19 26.55
N VAL A 63 -2.27 -26.85 26.62
CA VAL A 63 -2.97 -25.95 25.68
C VAL A 63 -3.72 -24.93 26.53
N PRO A 64 -3.17 -23.71 26.72
CA PRO A 64 -3.79 -22.71 27.57
C PRO A 64 -5.08 -22.20 26.92
N HIS A 65 -6.15 -22.14 27.72
CA HIS A 65 -7.47 -21.73 27.25
C HIS A 65 -7.65 -20.21 27.36
N ARG A 66 -8.31 -19.61 26.36
CA ARG A 66 -8.63 -18.18 26.32
C ARG A 66 -10.13 -17.94 26.46
N PHE A 67 -10.49 -16.84 27.11
CA PHE A 67 -11.88 -16.45 27.30
C PHE A 67 -12.02 -14.94 27.42
N VAL A 68 -13.24 -14.45 27.23
CA VAL A 68 -13.58 -13.03 27.39
C VAL A 68 -14.19 -12.82 28.76
N LEU A 69 -13.71 -11.81 29.48
CA LEU A 69 -14.30 -11.33 30.73
C LEU A 69 -14.88 -9.94 30.49
N ALA A 70 -16.20 -9.83 30.60
CA ALA A 70 -16.95 -8.58 30.45
C ALA A 70 -17.35 -8.02 31.80
N SER A 71 -17.20 -6.71 31.92
CA SER A 71 -17.40 -5.93 33.13
C SER A 71 -18.53 -4.95 32.92
N MET A 72 -19.56 -4.99 33.76
CA MET A 72 -20.70 -4.08 33.69
C MET A 72 -20.55 -2.89 34.65
N LYS A 73 -21.37 -1.84 34.47
CA LYS A 73 -21.41 -0.65 35.34
C LYS A 73 -21.94 -0.94 36.74
N ASP A 74 -22.84 -1.92 36.88
CA ASP A 74 -23.33 -2.37 38.18
C ASP A 74 -22.32 -3.23 38.99
N GLY A 75 -21.10 -3.39 38.47
CA GLY A 75 -20.04 -4.20 39.07
C GLY A 75 -20.09 -5.69 38.68
N SER A 76 -21.18 -6.17 38.09
CA SER A 76 -21.28 -7.58 37.68
C SER A 76 -20.26 -7.96 36.61
N ARG A 77 -19.87 -9.23 36.61
CA ARG A 77 -18.86 -9.79 35.71
C ARG A 77 -19.41 -11.01 35.00
N ILE A 78 -19.22 -11.06 33.68
CA ILE A 78 -19.70 -12.16 32.83
C ILE A 78 -18.53 -12.72 32.04
N ARG A 79 -18.36 -14.03 32.09
CA ARG A 79 -17.35 -14.77 31.35
C ARG A 79 -17.97 -15.44 30.14
N PHE A 80 -17.31 -15.35 28.98
CA PHE A 80 -17.70 -16.01 27.74
C PHE A 80 -16.58 -16.95 27.27
N ASP A 81 -16.94 -18.20 26.99
CA ASP A 81 -16.01 -19.26 26.57
C ASP A 81 -16.47 -19.92 25.28
N ARG A 82 -15.49 -20.41 24.50
CA ARG A 82 -15.71 -21.36 23.42
C ARG A 82 -14.89 -22.61 23.63
N ARG A 83 -15.51 -23.78 23.50
CA ARG A 83 -14.87 -25.09 23.67
C ARG A 83 -15.40 -26.09 22.65
N PRO A 84 -14.81 -27.27 22.51
CA PRO A 84 -15.50 -28.37 21.87
C PRO A 84 -16.73 -28.78 22.68
N GLU A 85 -17.85 -29.05 22.02
CA GLU A 85 -19.12 -29.41 22.68
C GLU A 85 -19.01 -30.73 23.48
N THR A 86 -18.26 -31.72 22.95
CA THR A 86 -18.24 -33.07 23.55
C THR A 86 -17.03 -33.36 24.44
N GLY A 87 -15.98 -32.53 24.43
CA GLY A 87 -14.92 -32.45 25.45
C GLY A 87 -14.28 -33.77 25.93
N LYS A 88 -14.24 -34.85 25.13
CA LYS A 88 -13.67 -36.14 25.54
C LYS A 88 -12.15 -36.16 25.36
N ILE A 89 -11.44 -36.82 26.28
CA ILE A 89 -9.95 -36.82 26.38
C ILE A 89 -9.22 -37.50 25.19
N GLY A 90 -9.94 -38.10 24.23
CA GLY A 90 -9.41 -38.56 22.93
C GLY A 90 -9.91 -37.77 21.71
N ALA A 91 -10.74 -36.74 21.93
CA ALA A 91 -11.49 -36.05 20.89
C ALA A 91 -10.68 -35.01 20.13
N LEU A 92 -9.50 -34.59 20.61
CA LEU A 92 -8.68 -33.55 19.95
C LEU A 92 -8.38 -33.87 18.47
N VAL A 93 -8.14 -35.15 18.16
CA VAL A 93 -7.88 -35.62 16.78
C VAL A 93 -9.16 -35.60 15.94
N SER A 94 -10.31 -35.99 16.50
CA SER A 94 -11.60 -35.95 15.81
C SER A 94 -12.14 -34.52 15.66
N GLU A 95 -11.82 -33.65 16.62
CA GLU A 95 -12.18 -32.22 16.65
C GLU A 95 -11.28 -31.37 15.75
N THR A 96 -10.09 -31.88 15.39
CA THR A 96 -9.14 -31.20 14.49
C THR A 96 -9.15 -31.78 13.07
N LEU A 97 -9.29 -33.11 12.92
CA LEU A 97 -9.16 -33.83 11.64
C LEU A 97 -10.43 -34.60 11.23
N GLY A 98 -11.47 -34.66 12.09
CA GLY A 98 -12.72 -35.34 11.78
C GLY A 98 -13.65 -34.54 10.86
N PRO A 99 -14.69 -35.18 10.29
CA PRO A 99 -15.70 -34.49 9.46
C PRO A 99 -16.33 -33.30 10.19
N SER A 100 -16.59 -32.18 9.48
CA SER A 100 -17.12 -30.92 10.06
C SER A 100 -18.38 -31.12 10.93
N LYS A 101 -19.26 -32.05 10.54
CA LYS A 101 -20.49 -32.38 11.29
C LYS A 101 -20.28 -32.87 12.73
N TYR A 102 -19.07 -33.30 13.09
CA TYR A 102 -18.72 -33.76 14.45
C TYR A 102 -17.89 -32.74 15.23
N ARG A 103 -17.63 -31.58 14.63
CA ARG A 103 -16.78 -30.52 15.16
C ARG A 103 -17.64 -29.38 15.70
N LYS A 104 -18.58 -29.65 16.59
CA LYS A 104 -19.46 -28.60 17.15
C LYS A 104 -18.76 -27.85 18.28
N ALA A 105 -18.93 -26.54 18.31
CA ALA A 105 -18.49 -25.71 19.41
C ALA A 105 -19.57 -25.61 20.51
N GLY A 106 -19.14 -25.71 21.76
CA GLY A 106 -19.90 -25.28 22.92
C GLY A 106 -19.46 -23.86 23.28
N ASP A 107 -20.28 -22.90 22.89
CA ASP A 107 -20.13 -21.49 23.26
C ASP A 107 -20.98 -21.26 24.52
N ASP A 108 -20.34 -20.88 25.62
CA ASP A 108 -20.97 -20.77 26.95
C ASP A 108 -20.78 -19.37 27.55
N TYR A 109 -21.68 -19.01 28.47
CA TYR A 109 -21.53 -17.84 29.34
C TYR A 109 -21.79 -18.16 30.82
N CYS A 110 -21.21 -17.35 31.71
CA CYS A 110 -21.39 -17.47 33.17
C CYS A 110 -21.33 -16.09 33.84
N THR A 111 -22.28 -15.80 34.72
CA THR A 111 -22.17 -14.66 35.64
C THR A 111 -21.33 -15.09 36.84
N LEU A 112 -20.36 -14.28 37.24
CA LEU A 112 -19.37 -14.64 38.25
C LEU A 112 -19.67 -13.96 39.59
N SER A 113 -19.39 -14.67 40.69
CA SER A 113 -19.27 -14.06 42.02
C SER A 113 -17.92 -13.34 42.18
N GLU A 114 -17.80 -12.49 43.20
CA GLU A 114 -16.53 -11.81 43.53
C GLU A 114 -15.40 -12.82 43.79
N THR A 115 -15.69 -13.89 44.53
CA THR A 115 -14.73 -14.96 44.82
C THR A 115 -14.23 -15.67 43.55
N GLU A 116 -15.09 -15.84 42.54
CA GLU A 116 -14.73 -16.43 41.26
C GLU A 116 -13.87 -15.48 40.42
N VAL A 117 -14.17 -14.18 40.45
CA VAL A 117 -13.37 -13.15 39.79
C VAL A 117 -11.95 -13.15 40.37
N GLU A 118 -11.81 -13.14 41.69
CA GLU A 118 -10.49 -13.23 42.34
C GLU A 118 -9.73 -14.50 41.95
N ASN A 119 -10.43 -15.64 41.90
CA ASN A 119 -9.82 -16.91 41.51
C ASN A 119 -9.35 -16.89 40.05
N ILE A 120 -10.13 -16.29 39.15
CA ILE A 120 -9.74 -16.06 37.77
C ILE A 120 -8.51 -15.16 37.71
N GLU A 121 -8.49 -14.05 38.44
CA GLU A 121 -7.36 -13.12 38.44
C GLU A 121 -6.05 -13.77 38.94
N LYS A 122 -6.15 -14.64 39.94
CA LYS A 122 -5.02 -15.42 40.46
C LYS A 122 -4.53 -16.47 39.45
N SER A 123 -5.44 -17.24 38.87
CA SER A 123 -5.13 -18.42 38.02
C SER A 123 -4.89 -18.12 36.54
N THR A 124 -5.21 -16.92 36.08
CA THR A 124 -5.12 -16.52 34.67
C THR A 124 -4.32 -15.25 34.50
N GLN A 125 -3.81 -15.04 33.30
CA GLN A 125 -3.15 -13.81 32.88
C GLN A 125 -4.10 -13.01 31.98
N CYS A 126 -4.21 -11.71 32.22
CA CYS A 126 -4.82 -10.80 31.26
C CYS A 126 -3.87 -10.63 30.07
N GLU A 127 -4.30 -10.88 28.84
CA GLU A 127 -3.50 -10.58 27.63
C GLU A 127 -3.80 -9.16 27.15
N ILE A 128 -5.07 -8.77 27.15
CA ILE A 128 -5.52 -7.44 26.75
C ILE A 128 -6.70 -6.99 27.62
N LYS A 129 -6.71 -5.70 27.93
CA LYS A 129 -7.80 -5.02 28.64
C LYS A 129 -8.20 -3.77 27.87
N PHE A 130 -9.49 -3.63 27.60
CA PHE A 130 -10.09 -2.46 26.95
C PHE A 130 -11.10 -1.83 27.89
N ASN A 131 -10.90 -0.55 28.23
CA ASN A 131 -11.96 0.26 28.82
C ASN A 131 -12.85 0.78 27.69
N LEU A 132 -14.17 0.65 27.85
CA LEU A 132 -15.15 0.91 26.80
C LEU A 132 -15.90 2.23 27.08
N PRO A 133 -16.37 2.93 26.03
CA PRO A 133 -17.25 4.09 26.16
C PRO A 133 -18.51 3.80 26.98
N ASP A 134 -19.04 4.83 27.63
CA ASP A 134 -20.12 4.73 28.61
C ASP A 134 -21.46 4.18 28.07
N ASP A 135 -21.66 4.25 26.76
CA ASP A 135 -22.84 3.81 26.01
C ASP A 135 -22.71 2.40 25.43
N THR A 136 -21.58 1.72 25.67
CA THR A 136 -21.35 0.36 25.16
C THR A 136 -22.28 -0.63 25.85
N ASP A 137 -23.08 -1.37 25.08
CA ASP A 137 -24.06 -2.33 25.60
C ASP A 137 -23.57 -3.79 25.44
N LEU A 138 -23.87 -4.65 26.41
CA LEU A 138 -23.60 -6.09 26.38
C LEU A 138 -24.17 -6.77 25.12
N LEU A 139 -25.23 -6.21 24.53
CA LEU A 139 -25.80 -6.68 23.28
C LEU A 139 -24.78 -6.70 22.13
N LEU A 140 -23.73 -5.86 22.17
CA LEU A 140 -22.62 -5.92 21.20
C LEU A 140 -21.82 -7.23 21.32
N VAL A 141 -21.55 -7.70 22.54
CA VAL A 141 -20.90 -9.01 22.76
C VAL A 141 -21.79 -10.13 22.21
N LEU A 142 -23.10 -10.03 22.44
CA LEU A 142 -24.07 -10.99 21.93
C LEU A 142 -24.20 -10.94 20.40
N SER A 143 -24.07 -9.76 19.78
CA SER A 143 -24.05 -9.63 18.32
C SER A 143 -22.88 -10.34 17.67
N ALA A 144 -21.69 -10.23 18.27
CA ALA A 144 -20.52 -10.98 17.82
C ALA A 144 -20.71 -12.50 17.99
N ALA A 145 -21.22 -12.94 19.14
CA ALA A 145 -21.48 -14.36 19.40
C ALA A 145 -22.57 -14.94 18.47
N PHE A 146 -23.65 -14.19 18.24
CA PHE A 146 -24.71 -14.55 17.29
C PHE A 146 -24.17 -14.69 15.86
N ALA A 147 -23.31 -13.76 15.42
CA ALA A 147 -22.70 -13.81 14.11
C ALA A 147 -21.82 -15.05 13.91
N ILE A 148 -21.07 -15.45 14.96
CA ILE A 148 -20.26 -16.68 14.95
C ILE A 148 -21.17 -17.92 14.91
N ALA A 149 -22.22 -17.97 15.74
CA ALA A 149 -23.12 -19.12 15.84
C ALA A 149 -23.95 -19.36 14.55
N ASN A 150 -24.26 -18.30 13.81
CA ASN A 150 -25.05 -18.34 12.58
C ASN A 150 -24.23 -18.35 11.28
N ASP A 151 -22.91 -18.45 11.35
CA ASP A 151 -22.07 -18.72 10.17
C ASP A 151 -21.83 -20.23 10.04
N GLY A 152 -21.97 -20.76 8.82
CA GLY A 152 -21.91 -22.19 8.52
C GLY A 152 -20.60 -22.86 8.94
N ASP A 153 -19.48 -22.13 8.85
CA ASP A 153 -18.16 -22.59 9.23
C ASP A 153 -17.82 -22.21 10.66
N LEU A 154 -18.08 -20.95 11.05
CA LEU A 154 -17.63 -20.42 12.33
C LEU A 154 -18.36 -21.00 13.53
N ARG A 155 -19.54 -21.62 13.35
CA ARG A 155 -20.23 -22.36 14.43
C ARG A 155 -19.53 -23.66 14.83
N ASN A 156 -18.59 -24.13 14.01
CA ASN A 156 -17.85 -25.36 14.27
C ASN A 156 -16.57 -25.08 15.06
N TYR A 157 -16.23 -25.97 15.99
CA TYR A 157 -14.95 -25.94 16.68
C TYR A 157 -13.86 -26.54 15.81
N ASN A 158 -12.81 -25.76 15.53
CA ASN A 158 -11.59 -26.28 14.94
C ASN A 158 -10.41 -25.78 15.76
N LEU A 159 -9.63 -26.71 16.32
CA LEU A 159 -8.48 -26.37 17.15
C LEU A 159 -7.46 -25.49 16.42
N ALA A 160 -7.35 -25.59 15.09
CA ALA A 160 -6.43 -24.78 14.29
C ALA A 160 -6.98 -23.38 13.97
N THR A 161 -8.28 -23.25 13.69
CA THR A 161 -8.87 -22.02 13.11
C THR A 161 -9.95 -21.37 13.98
N PHE A 162 -10.94 -22.13 14.46
CA PHE A 162 -12.18 -21.61 15.09
C PHE A 162 -12.30 -22.08 16.54
N ASN A 163 -11.23 -21.87 17.31
CA ASN A 163 -11.09 -22.27 18.70
C ASN A 163 -11.36 -21.10 19.66
N CYS A 164 -10.97 -21.26 20.93
CA CYS A 164 -11.11 -20.22 21.96
C CYS A 164 -10.30 -18.93 21.68
N PHE A 165 -9.18 -19.01 20.97
CA PHE A 165 -8.43 -17.82 20.51
C PHE A 165 -9.27 -17.05 19.49
N PHE A 166 -9.74 -17.71 18.43
CA PHE A 166 -10.59 -17.08 17.42
C PHE A 166 -11.80 -16.41 18.06
N PHE A 167 -12.53 -17.14 18.89
CA PHE A 167 -13.73 -16.63 19.54
C PHE A 167 -13.47 -15.40 20.41
N SER A 168 -12.49 -15.48 21.31
CA SER A 168 -12.20 -14.38 22.24
C SER A 168 -11.71 -13.13 21.53
N TRP A 169 -10.82 -13.28 20.55
CA TRP A 169 -10.33 -12.15 19.75
C TRP A 169 -11.39 -11.60 18.81
N THR A 170 -12.26 -12.43 18.23
CA THR A 170 -13.35 -11.98 17.35
C THR A 170 -14.35 -11.12 18.12
N ILE A 171 -14.80 -11.58 19.30
CA ILE A 171 -15.70 -10.79 20.15
C ILE A 171 -15.07 -9.44 20.50
N VAL A 172 -13.85 -9.44 21.01
CA VAL A 172 -13.20 -8.20 21.44
C VAL A 172 -12.96 -7.25 20.27
N MET A 173 -12.51 -7.77 19.13
CA MET A 173 -12.31 -6.95 17.92
C MET A 173 -13.61 -6.33 17.41
N ILE A 174 -14.70 -7.11 17.35
CA ILE A 174 -16.02 -6.62 16.91
C ILE A 174 -16.56 -5.57 17.88
N VAL A 175 -16.54 -5.83 19.18
CA VAL A 175 -17.06 -4.89 20.18
C VAL A 175 -16.26 -3.61 20.20
N VAL A 176 -14.92 -3.70 20.23
CA VAL A 176 -14.05 -2.51 20.22
C VAL A 176 -14.23 -1.73 18.92
N ARG A 177 -14.40 -2.39 17.77
CA ARG A 177 -14.63 -1.69 16.50
C ARG A 177 -15.99 -1.01 16.42
N HIS A 178 -17.03 -1.60 17.01
CA HIS A 178 -18.35 -0.96 17.15
C HIS A 178 -18.29 0.26 18.08
N ALA A 179 -17.66 0.10 19.24
CA ALA A 179 -17.56 1.16 20.24
C ALA A 179 -16.60 2.28 19.82
N ILE A 180 -15.59 1.94 19.01
CA ILE A 180 -14.49 2.82 18.60
C ILE A 180 -14.25 2.62 17.09
N PRO A 181 -15.18 3.09 16.25
CA PRO A 181 -15.05 2.96 14.81
C PRO A 181 -13.81 3.70 14.31
N PHE A 182 -13.29 3.27 13.17
CA PHE A 182 -12.27 4.06 12.50
C PHE A 182 -12.83 5.44 12.19
N THR A 183 -12.08 6.46 12.59
CA THR A 183 -12.34 7.83 12.20
C THR A 183 -11.42 8.15 11.03
N VAL A 184 -11.98 8.81 10.01
CA VAL A 184 -11.13 9.34 8.95
C VAL A 184 -10.27 10.44 9.56
N PRO A 185 -8.94 10.34 9.46
CA PRO A 185 -8.05 11.33 10.06
C PRO A 185 -8.26 12.68 9.36
N PRO A 186 -8.11 13.80 10.08
CA PRO A 186 -8.10 15.11 9.46
C PRO A 186 -7.03 15.18 8.36
N PRO A 187 -7.29 15.81 7.21
CA PRO A 187 -6.33 15.93 6.12
C PRO A 187 -4.97 16.46 6.60
N GLU A 188 -4.97 17.45 7.49
CA GLU A 188 -3.76 18.10 8.01
C GLU A 188 -2.85 17.12 8.76
N LYS A 189 -3.44 16.15 9.46
CA LYS A 189 -2.72 15.11 10.20
C LYS A 189 -2.04 14.12 9.25
N VAL A 190 -2.69 13.78 8.14
CA VAL A 190 -2.13 12.89 7.11
C VAL A 190 -1.03 13.62 6.33
N ILE A 191 -1.30 14.86 5.93
CA ILE A 191 -0.37 15.71 5.16
C ILE A 191 0.93 15.94 5.94
N SER A 192 0.86 16.31 7.22
CA SER A 192 2.06 16.54 8.05
C SER A 192 2.94 15.30 8.21
N ARG A 193 2.34 14.10 8.15
CA ARG A 193 3.06 12.81 8.17
C ARG A 193 3.66 12.44 6.81
N LEU A 194 3.06 12.91 5.72
CA LEU A 194 3.53 12.61 4.36
C LEU A 194 4.75 13.43 3.93
N ASP A 195 4.94 14.64 4.44
CA ASP A 195 6.06 15.51 4.05
C ASP A 195 7.45 14.82 4.16
N PRO A 196 7.81 14.18 5.30
CA PRO A 196 9.05 13.42 5.41
C PRO A 196 9.12 12.20 4.50
N ALA A 197 7.97 11.61 4.17
CA ALA A 197 7.88 10.41 3.34
C ALA A 197 8.06 10.74 1.85
N VAL A 198 7.41 11.82 1.36
CA VAL A 198 7.60 12.38 0.02
C VAL A 198 9.06 12.77 -0.22
N ALA A 199 9.72 13.37 0.78
CA ALA A 199 11.14 13.70 0.70
C ALA A 199 12.04 12.48 0.45
N LYS A 200 11.69 11.30 0.97
CA LYS A 200 12.45 10.06 0.77
C LYS A 200 12.26 9.45 -0.62
N LEU A 201 11.11 9.67 -1.26
CA LEU A 201 10.82 9.17 -2.63
C LEU A 201 11.41 10.05 -3.73
N THR A 202 11.59 11.34 -3.45
CA THR A 202 11.94 12.33 -4.48
C THR A 202 13.27 12.00 -5.18
N ALA A 203 14.32 11.67 -4.42
CA ALA A 203 15.64 11.38 -5.00
C ALA A 203 15.68 10.07 -5.83
N PRO A 204 15.17 8.92 -5.33
CA PRO A 204 15.04 7.71 -6.14
C PRO A 204 14.22 7.92 -7.42
N LEU A 205 13.08 8.61 -7.32
CA LEU A 205 12.21 8.89 -8.46
C LEU A 205 12.92 9.77 -9.51
N THR A 206 13.55 10.86 -9.06
CA THR A 206 14.29 11.77 -9.95
C THR A 206 15.36 11.02 -10.73
N ARG A 207 16.10 10.13 -10.07
CA ARG A 207 17.12 9.30 -10.72
C ARG A 207 16.55 8.36 -11.77
N LYS A 208 15.42 7.69 -11.46
CA LYS A 208 14.75 6.80 -12.42
C LYS A 208 14.25 7.58 -13.65
N ILE A 209 13.64 8.74 -13.47
CA ILE A 209 13.19 9.64 -14.56
C ILE A 209 14.37 10.04 -15.45
N VAL A 210 15.45 10.50 -14.83
CA VAL A 210 16.68 10.90 -15.52
C VAL A 210 17.26 9.75 -16.34
N ASP A 211 17.39 8.55 -15.77
CA ASP A 211 17.94 7.39 -16.48
C ASP A 211 17.04 6.94 -17.66
N ALA A 212 15.72 7.04 -17.52
CA ALA A 212 14.78 6.74 -18.61
C ALA A 212 14.93 7.72 -19.79
N LEU A 213 15.05 9.01 -19.51
CA LEU A 213 15.23 10.03 -20.55
C LEU A 213 16.59 9.96 -21.23
N LEU A 214 17.64 9.70 -20.44
CA LEU A 214 18.96 9.42 -21.00
C LEU A 214 18.89 8.25 -21.96
N SER A 215 18.20 7.17 -21.57
CA SER A 215 18.05 5.99 -22.42
C SER A 215 17.30 6.33 -23.71
N LEU A 216 16.20 7.10 -23.62
CA LEU A 216 15.42 7.58 -24.76
C LEU A 216 16.24 8.41 -25.76
N VAL A 217 16.96 9.42 -25.28
CA VAL A 217 17.80 10.28 -26.12
C VAL A 217 18.92 9.47 -26.77
N LEU A 218 19.56 8.59 -26.01
CA LEU A 218 20.63 7.73 -26.53
C LEU A 218 20.12 6.72 -27.56
N ASP A 219 18.94 6.13 -27.37
CA ASP A 219 18.33 5.20 -28.30
C ASP A 219 17.90 5.90 -29.61
N THR A 220 17.40 7.12 -29.51
CA THR A 220 17.07 7.95 -30.67
C THR A 220 18.31 8.24 -31.50
N ILE A 221 19.38 8.76 -30.87
CA ILE A 221 20.64 9.11 -31.55
C ILE A 221 21.32 7.87 -32.16
N THR A 222 21.38 6.75 -31.44
CA THR A 222 21.99 5.52 -31.98
C THR A 222 21.17 4.92 -33.12
N THR A 223 19.85 5.05 -33.09
CA THR A 223 18.97 4.58 -34.17
C THR A 223 19.12 5.44 -35.42
N PHE A 224 19.21 6.78 -35.29
CA PHE A 224 19.57 7.67 -36.40
C PHE A 224 20.89 7.23 -37.04
N ARG A 225 21.88 6.93 -36.21
CA ARG A 225 23.20 6.52 -36.65
C ARG A 225 23.21 5.18 -37.38
N ILE A 226 22.47 4.20 -36.87
CA ILE A 226 22.36 2.87 -37.49
C ILE A 226 21.65 2.97 -38.84
N LYS A 227 20.53 3.70 -38.93
CA LYS A 227 19.72 3.79 -40.16
C LYS A 227 20.39 4.62 -41.26
N THR A 228 21.17 5.63 -40.90
CA THR A 228 21.86 6.48 -41.89
C THR A 228 23.26 5.96 -42.24
N GLY A 229 23.96 5.31 -41.31
CA GLY A 229 25.25 4.67 -41.55
C GLY A 229 26.29 5.60 -42.20
N ARG A 230 27.01 5.10 -43.21
CA ARG A 230 28.05 5.88 -43.93
C ARG A 230 27.48 6.88 -44.93
N SER A 231 26.16 6.92 -45.15
CA SER A 231 25.54 7.80 -46.14
C SER A 231 25.69 9.29 -45.79
N LEU A 232 25.87 9.62 -44.50
CA LEU A 232 26.08 11.00 -44.05
C LEU A 232 27.52 11.49 -44.23
N ASN A 233 28.49 10.59 -44.46
CA ASN A 233 29.93 10.91 -44.39
C ASN A 233 30.34 12.10 -45.27
N LYS A 234 29.73 12.28 -46.44
CA LYS A 234 30.08 13.36 -47.37
C LYS A 234 29.63 14.76 -46.91
N GLY A 235 28.61 14.84 -46.04
CA GLY A 235 28.09 16.10 -45.50
C GLY A 235 28.68 16.48 -44.13
N LEU A 236 29.39 15.55 -43.49
CA LEU A 236 30.04 15.74 -42.19
C LEU A 236 31.44 16.37 -42.36
N SER A 237 31.76 17.32 -41.49
CA SER A 237 33.09 17.88 -41.32
C SER A 237 34.08 16.84 -40.79
N LYS A 238 35.38 17.12 -40.87
CA LYS A 238 36.44 16.21 -40.40
C LYS A 238 36.27 15.81 -38.92
N ARG A 239 35.82 16.72 -38.07
CA ARG A 239 35.55 16.45 -36.65
C ARG A 239 34.28 15.62 -36.45
N GLU A 240 33.20 15.95 -37.17
CA GLU A 240 31.95 15.18 -37.15
C GLU A 240 32.18 13.74 -37.64
N LEU A 241 32.97 13.54 -38.69
CA LEU A 241 33.37 12.23 -39.22
C LEU A 241 34.11 11.36 -38.20
N MET A 242 35.01 11.95 -37.41
CA MET A 242 35.77 11.23 -36.39
C MET A 242 34.83 10.64 -35.33
N ILE A 243 33.83 11.40 -34.89
CA ILE A 243 32.81 10.96 -33.93
C ILE A 243 31.87 9.95 -34.60
N TRP A 244 31.46 10.23 -35.84
CA TRP A 244 30.57 9.38 -36.62
C TRP A 244 31.19 8.05 -37.04
N GLY A 245 32.52 7.89 -36.98
CA GLY A 245 33.23 6.65 -37.27
C GLY A 245 33.36 5.66 -36.11
N LEU A 246 33.05 6.05 -34.87
CA LEU A 246 33.24 5.21 -33.67
C LEU A 246 32.30 3.98 -33.62
N PRO A 247 32.55 2.96 -32.79
CA PRO A 247 31.52 1.95 -32.54
C PRO A 247 30.28 2.54 -31.85
N THR A 248 29.07 2.06 -32.17
CA THR A 248 27.81 2.62 -31.62
C THR A 248 27.76 2.55 -30.09
N ASN A 249 28.28 1.48 -29.50
CA ASN A 249 28.38 1.34 -28.05
C ASN A 249 29.33 2.38 -27.43
N THR A 250 30.42 2.72 -28.14
CA THR A 250 31.36 3.77 -27.72
C THR A 250 30.70 5.15 -27.78
N VAL A 251 29.98 5.47 -28.85
CA VAL A 251 29.21 6.73 -28.95
C VAL A 251 28.15 6.81 -27.86
N ARG A 252 27.41 5.71 -27.62
CA ARG A 252 26.42 5.63 -26.53
C ARG A 252 27.04 5.90 -25.17
N LEU A 253 28.20 5.28 -24.87
CA LEU A 253 28.90 5.49 -23.60
C LEU A 253 29.41 6.93 -23.44
N LEU A 254 29.96 7.51 -24.51
CA LEU A 254 30.43 8.90 -24.51
C LEU A 254 29.28 9.88 -24.27
N LEU A 255 28.18 9.75 -25.03
CA LEU A 255 26.99 10.59 -24.87
C LEU A 255 26.36 10.41 -23.49
N LYS A 256 26.26 9.18 -22.98
CA LYS A 256 25.76 8.92 -21.63
C LYS A 256 26.62 9.62 -20.58
N GLY A 257 27.94 9.56 -20.71
CA GLY A 257 28.87 10.25 -19.82
C GLY A 257 28.73 11.77 -19.87
N CYS A 258 28.61 12.35 -21.08
CA CYS A 258 28.41 13.79 -21.26
C CYS A 258 27.07 14.26 -20.65
N LEU A 259 25.99 13.53 -20.89
CA LEU A 259 24.68 13.85 -20.35
C LEU A 259 24.62 13.65 -18.83
N LYS A 260 25.19 12.57 -18.28
CA LYS A 260 25.30 12.37 -16.82
C LYS A 260 26.16 13.43 -16.12
N MET A 261 27.21 13.92 -16.78
CA MET A 261 28.01 15.01 -16.23
C MET A 261 27.20 16.30 -16.14
N ARG A 262 26.40 16.62 -17.18
CA ARG A 262 25.45 17.75 -17.15
C ARG A 262 24.44 17.62 -16.01
N LEU A 263 23.98 16.41 -15.72
CA LEU A 263 23.12 16.12 -14.58
C LEU A 263 23.82 16.33 -13.22
N ASN A 264 25.11 15.98 -13.13
CA ASN A 264 25.93 16.18 -11.93
C ASN A 264 26.30 17.66 -11.64
N PHE A 265 26.08 18.60 -12.57
CA PHE A 265 26.27 20.05 -12.34
C PHE A 265 25.02 20.73 -11.77
N GLY A 266 24.41 20.13 -10.75
CA GLY A 266 23.29 20.74 -10.03
C GLY A 266 21.92 20.58 -10.70
N LEU A 267 21.86 20.10 -11.95
CA LEU A 267 20.60 19.78 -12.61
C LEU A 267 19.85 18.67 -11.86
N GLU A 268 20.51 17.59 -11.42
CA GLU A 268 19.84 16.54 -10.61
C GLU A 268 19.23 17.11 -9.30
N VAL A 269 19.94 18.02 -8.63
CA VAL A 269 19.47 18.69 -7.39
C VAL A 269 18.31 19.64 -7.69
N HIS A 270 18.36 20.35 -8.80
CA HIS A 270 17.28 21.23 -9.26
C HIS A 270 16.03 20.43 -9.61
N LEU A 271 16.18 19.34 -10.40
CA LEU A 271 15.10 18.43 -10.74
C LEU A 271 14.49 17.81 -9.47
N GLU A 272 15.32 17.42 -8.49
CA GLU A 272 14.83 16.93 -7.20
C GLU A 272 13.99 17.99 -6.47
N LYS A 273 14.44 19.25 -6.44
CA LYS A 273 13.70 20.34 -5.81
C LYS A 273 12.37 20.62 -6.51
N VAL A 274 12.34 20.57 -7.85
CA VAL A 274 11.11 20.77 -8.65
C VAL A 274 10.13 19.61 -8.44
N VAL A 275 10.59 18.35 -8.52
CA VAL A 275 9.76 17.16 -8.27
C VAL A 275 9.18 17.21 -6.85
N ARG A 276 10.00 17.56 -5.85
CA ARG A 276 9.54 17.71 -4.47
C ARG A 276 8.45 18.77 -4.35
N GLY A 277 8.71 19.97 -4.88
CA GLY A 277 7.76 21.08 -4.82
C GLY A 277 6.43 20.75 -5.50
N GLN A 278 6.46 20.08 -6.65
CA GLN A 278 5.27 19.66 -7.40
C GLN A 278 4.50 18.54 -6.69
N LEU A 279 5.21 17.53 -6.15
CA LEU A 279 4.56 16.49 -5.36
C LEU A 279 3.89 17.09 -4.12
N GLN A 280 4.58 17.97 -3.39
CA GLN A 280 4.00 18.61 -2.19
C GLN A 280 2.82 19.51 -2.52
N SER A 281 2.91 20.35 -3.56
CA SER A 281 1.85 21.29 -3.91
C SER A 281 0.59 20.60 -4.43
N ARG A 282 0.71 19.41 -5.04
CA ARG A 282 -0.42 18.70 -5.65
C ARG A 282 -0.96 17.54 -4.81
N VAL A 283 -0.13 16.85 -4.03
CA VAL A 283 -0.59 15.78 -3.12
C VAL A 283 -1.46 16.33 -2.00
N LYS A 284 -1.15 17.54 -1.49
CA LYS A 284 -1.92 18.18 -0.43
C LYS A 284 -3.41 18.41 -0.79
N PRO A 285 -3.76 19.16 -1.86
CA PRO A 285 -5.15 19.39 -2.25
C PRO A 285 -5.87 18.10 -2.69
N LEU A 286 -5.14 17.16 -3.29
CA LEU A 286 -5.66 15.82 -3.63
C LEU A 286 -6.13 15.09 -2.38
N LEU A 287 -5.32 15.06 -1.33
CA LEU A 287 -5.67 14.38 -0.08
C LEU A 287 -6.81 15.09 0.65
N GLU A 288 -6.82 16.42 0.64
CA GLU A 288 -7.95 17.20 1.13
C GLU A 288 -9.24 16.81 0.38
N GLN A 289 -9.20 16.70 -0.96
CA GLN A 289 -10.35 16.28 -1.75
C GLN A 289 -10.76 14.83 -1.47
N VAL A 290 -9.82 13.88 -1.47
CA VAL A 290 -10.09 12.45 -1.23
C VAL A 290 -10.66 12.20 0.17
N LEU A 291 -10.13 12.90 1.19
CA LEU A 291 -10.57 12.75 2.57
C LEU A 291 -11.86 13.52 2.88
N THR A 292 -12.16 14.60 2.15
CA THR A 292 -13.36 15.44 2.40
C THR A 292 -14.57 15.03 1.56
N ASN A 293 -14.39 14.61 0.31
CA ASN A 293 -15.51 14.42 -0.65
C ASN A 293 -16.08 13.00 -0.74
N GLN A 294 -15.68 12.05 0.11
CA GLN A 294 -16.12 10.67 -0.05
C GLN A 294 -17.03 10.19 1.09
N GLY A 295 -18.34 10.42 0.94
CA GLY A 295 -19.37 9.72 1.73
C GLY A 295 -19.22 8.19 1.64
N ALA A 296 -18.98 7.65 0.44
CA ALA A 296 -18.81 6.22 0.22
C ALA A 296 -17.51 5.63 0.82
N ALA A 297 -16.38 6.35 0.81
CA ALA A 297 -15.17 5.88 1.49
C ALA A 297 -15.24 6.04 3.01
N ASN A 298 -15.95 7.07 3.52
CA ASN A 298 -16.26 7.18 4.94
C ASN A 298 -17.07 5.97 5.43
N ASP A 299 -18.06 5.54 4.66
CA ASP A 299 -18.81 4.32 4.96
C ASP A 299 -17.93 3.07 4.83
N ASN A 300 -17.10 2.99 3.79
CA ASN A 300 -16.19 1.86 3.59
C ASN A 300 -15.17 1.73 4.73
N VAL A 301 -14.58 2.84 5.22
CA VAL A 301 -13.66 2.88 6.38
C VAL A 301 -14.36 2.46 7.66
N LYS A 302 -15.56 2.98 7.94
CA LYS A 302 -16.39 2.58 9.10
C LYS A 302 -16.86 1.13 9.03
N ASN A 303 -16.83 0.52 7.84
CA ASN A 303 -17.18 -0.86 7.60
C ASN A 303 -15.98 -1.82 7.71
N GLN A 304 -14.75 -1.34 7.86
CA GLN A 304 -13.58 -2.21 7.95
C GLN A 304 -13.28 -2.68 9.38
N LEU A 305 -12.96 -3.97 9.51
CA LEU A 305 -12.40 -4.54 10.73
C LEU A 305 -10.88 -4.34 10.81
N TRP A 306 -10.20 -4.51 9.66
CA TRP A 306 -8.74 -4.56 9.53
C TRP A 306 -8.17 -3.27 8.94
N PHE A 307 -7.03 -2.84 9.46
CA PHE A 307 -6.29 -1.69 8.93
C PHE A 307 -5.77 -1.94 7.51
N ASP A 308 -5.34 -3.16 7.18
CA ASP A 308 -4.84 -3.49 5.83
C ASP A 308 -5.94 -3.37 4.76
N HIS A 309 -7.21 -3.54 5.13
CA HIS A 309 -8.32 -3.34 4.21
C HIS A 309 -8.62 -1.85 3.96
N LEU A 310 -8.18 -0.94 4.86
CA LEU A 310 -8.24 0.50 4.61
C LEU A 310 -7.34 0.89 3.42
N ARG A 311 -6.20 0.21 3.23
CA ARG A 311 -5.32 0.45 2.07
C ARG A 311 -6.06 0.24 0.75
N ALA A 312 -6.90 -0.79 0.67
CA ALA A 312 -7.71 -1.06 -0.52
C ALA A 312 -8.79 0.00 -0.75
N ALA A 313 -9.32 0.62 0.32
CA ALA A 313 -10.33 1.67 0.22
C ALA A 313 -9.75 3.02 -0.27
N PHE A 314 -8.52 3.36 0.13
CA PHE A 314 -7.88 4.63 -0.26
C PHE A 314 -7.04 4.54 -1.55
N GLY A 315 -6.63 3.34 -1.97
CA GLY A 315 -5.74 3.14 -3.12
C GLY A 315 -6.26 3.70 -4.44
N PRO A 316 -7.47 3.33 -4.90
CA PRO A 316 -7.99 3.75 -6.21
C PRO A 316 -8.20 5.28 -6.35
N PRO A 317 -8.84 5.99 -5.39
CA PRO A 317 -9.00 7.45 -5.49
C PRO A 317 -7.67 8.20 -5.54
N VAL A 318 -6.68 7.73 -4.78
CA VAL A 318 -5.34 8.33 -4.74
C VAL A 318 -4.57 8.06 -6.03
N ARG A 319 -4.69 6.85 -6.62
CA ARG A 319 -4.07 6.48 -7.91
C ARG A 319 -4.51 7.41 -9.04
N LYS A 320 -5.82 7.65 -9.16
CA LYS A 320 -6.39 8.46 -10.24
C LYS A 320 -5.82 9.88 -10.27
N GLU A 321 -5.80 10.51 -9.12
CA GLU A 321 -5.34 11.89 -9.01
C GLU A 321 -3.80 11.98 -9.08
N LEU A 322 -3.06 10.96 -8.61
CA LEU A 322 -1.59 10.90 -8.75
C LEU A 322 -1.11 10.75 -10.20
N LEU A 323 -1.88 10.09 -11.07
CA LEU A 323 -1.49 9.87 -12.48
C LEU A 323 -1.19 11.18 -13.20
N LYS A 324 -2.08 12.17 -13.02
CA LYS A 324 -1.95 13.50 -13.62
C LYS A 324 -0.78 14.28 -13.00
N ILE A 325 -0.64 14.17 -11.69
CA ILE A 325 0.42 14.84 -10.92
C ILE A 325 1.79 14.35 -11.37
N VAL A 326 2.00 13.03 -11.48
CA VAL A 326 3.29 12.45 -11.84
C VAL A 326 3.69 12.85 -13.25
N TRP A 327 2.77 12.76 -14.23
CA TRP A 327 3.05 13.20 -15.60
C TRP A 327 3.36 14.69 -15.70
N THR A 328 2.58 15.53 -15.02
CA THR A 328 2.80 16.97 -15.01
C THR A 328 4.12 17.33 -14.33
N ALA A 329 4.40 16.72 -13.17
CA ALA A 329 5.64 16.91 -12.45
C ALA A 329 6.84 16.48 -13.29
N ILE A 330 6.78 15.33 -13.97
CA ILE A 330 7.84 14.87 -14.88
C ILE A 330 8.04 15.91 -15.99
N LEU A 331 7.00 16.27 -16.75
CA LEU A 331 7.15 17.13 -17.92
C LEU A 331 7.56 18.56 -17.56
N GLU A 332 7.04 19.14 -16.48
CA GLU A 332 7.47 20.46 -15.97
C GLU A 332 8.90 20.44 -15.43
N THR A 333 9.29 19.37 -14.73
CA THR A 333 10.66 19.16 -14.26
C THR A 333 11.64 19.14 -15.44
N LEU A 334 11.30 18.44 -16.52
CA LEU A 334 12.14 18.38 -17.72
C LEU A 334 12.22 19.70 -18.47
N LYS A 335 11.10 20.40 -18.57
CA LYS A 335 11.06 21.74 -19.16
C LYS A 335 11.93 22.71 -18.36
N SER A 336 11.77 22.78 -17.04
CA SER A 336 12.55 23.67 -16.18
C SER A 336 14.05 23.36 -16.22
N GLY A 337 14.41 22.08 -16.22
CA GLY A 337 15.81 21.66 -16.34
C GLY A 337 16.47 22.02 -17.66
N TYR A 338 15.68 22.28 -18.71
CA TYR A 338 16.16 22.65 -20.04
C TYR A 338 16.12 24.17 -20.28
N GLU A 339 15.17 24.91 -19.70
CA GLU A 339 15.04 26.37 -19.83
C GLU A 339 16.18 27.15 -19.15
N ASP A 340 16.70 26.67 -18.02
CA ASP A 340 17.84 27.30 -17.32
C ASP A 340 19.20 27.01 -17.99
N MET A 341 19.22 26.18 -19.04
CA MET A 341 20.44 25.88 -19.79
C MET A 341 20.77 27.00 -20.78
N LYS A 342 21.29 28.13 -20.30
CA LYS A 342 22.03 29.06 -21.17
C LYS A 342 23.28 28.35 -21.70
N THR A 343 23.19 27.77 -22.90
CA THR A 343 24.27 27.02 -23.55
C THR A 343 25.53 27.84 -23.79
N GLU A 344 25.40 29.17 -23.75
CA GLU A 344 26.43 30.17 -24.00
C GLU A 344 27.58 30.14 -22.97
N HIS A 345 27.36 29.64 -21.74
CA HIS A 345 28.38 29.61 -20.68
C HIS A 345 28.77 28.18 -20.22
N LEU A 346 28.19 27.15 -20.83
CA LEU A 346 28.41 25.76 -20.42
C LEU A 346 29.82 25.27 -20.77
N SER A 347 30.44 25.84 -21.82
CA SER A 347 31.84 25.56 -22.18
C SER A 347 32.81 26.09 -21.13
N ASP A 348 32.63 27.34 -20.72
CA ASP A 348 33.47 28.01 -19.72
C ASP A 348 33.35 27.32 -18.35
N ASN A 349 32.12 27.02 -17.93
CA ASN A 349 31.84 26.32 -16.66
C ASN A 349 32.45 24.91 -16.58
N ILE A 350 32.68 24.24 -17.71
CA ILE A 350 33.28 22.89 -17.78
C ILE A 350 34.80 22.97 -17.98
N ALA A 351 35.30 23.96 -18.72
CA ALA A 351 36.73 24.19 -18.92
C ALA A 351 37.42 24.59 -17.61
N ASP A 352 36.76 25.42 -16.79
CA ASP A 352 37.37 26.07 -15.63
C ASP A 352 37.12 25.35 -14.30
N ASN A 353 36.30 24.29 -14.26
CA ASN A 353 35.99 23.58 -13.02
C ASN A 353 37.06 22.53 -12.68
N PRO A 354 37.88 22.76 -11.61
CA PRO A 354 39.00 21.89 -11.27
C PRO A 354 38.58 20.48 -10.82
N LYS A 355 37.32 20.29 -10.42
CA LYS A 355 36.77 18.98 -9.99
C LYS A 355 36.45 18.04 -11.15
N ILE A 356 36.47 18.53 -12.39
CA ILE A 356 36.20 17.73 -13.59
C ILE A 356 37.50 17.11 -14.08
N HIS A 357 37.51 15.79 -14.21
CA HIS A 357 38.66 15.00 -14.65
C HIS A 357 39.09 15.38 -16.09
N ILE A 358 40.41 15.45 -16.34
CA ILE A 358 41.02 16.08 -17.52
C ILE A 358 40.55 15.49 -18.86
N LEU A 359 40.35 14.16 -18.92
CA LEU A 359 39.81 13.46 -20.09
C LEU A 359 38.38 13.90 -20.47
N TYR A 360 37.64 14.50 -19.54
CA TYR A 360 36.27 14.95 -19.76
C TYR A 360 36.20 16.40 -20.23
N ARG A 361 37.14 17.25 -19.80
CA ARG A 361 37.30 18.60 -20.37
C ARG A 361 37.69 18.54 -21.84
N LEU A 362 38.62 17.64 -22.19
CA LEU A 362 38.99 17.35 -23.59
C LEU A 362 37.77 16.90 -24.42
N LYS A 363 36.89 16.06 -23.87
CA LYS A 363 35.66 15.61 -24.56
C LYS A 363 34.67 16.73 -24.82
N TYR A 364 34.56 17.71 -23.91
CA TYR A 364 33.67 18.86 -24.08
C TYR A 364 34.23 19.88 -25.07
N GLN A 365 35.54 20.15 -25.02
CA GLN A 365 36.25 21.00 -25.99
C GLN A 365 36.16 20.46 -27.43
N LEU A 366 36.08 19.12 -27.61
CA LEU A 366 35.83 18.49 -28.91
C LEU A 366 34.43 18.77 -29.49
N LEU A 367 33.46 19.17 -28.66
CA LEU A 367 32.04 19.32 -28.99
C LEU A 367 31.48 20.75 -28.85
N GLY A 368 32.19 21.67 -28.17
CA GLY A 368 31.59 22.87 -27.57
C GLY A 368 31.78 24.22 -28.26
N GLU A 369 32.95 24.54 -28.83
CA GLU A 369 33.28 25.96 -29.11
C GLU A 369 33.02 26.45 -30.54
N ASN A 370 32.74 25.55 -31.48
CA ASN A 370 32.23 25.91 -32.80
C ASN A 370 31.08 24.95 -33.10
N VAL A 371 29.87 25.36 -32.77
CA VAL A 371 28.66 24.52 -32.94
C VAL A 371 28.42 24.37 -34.44
N ALA A 372 29.03 23.34 -35.03
CA ALA A 372 28.68 22.91 -36.37
C ALA A 372 27.15 22.70 -36.41
N GLN A 373 26.50 23.18 -37.47
CA GLN A 373 25.04 23.11 -37.67
C GLN A 373 24.42 21.77 -37.25
N PHE A 374 25.18 20.66 -37.36
CA PHE A 374 24.78 19.33 -36.89
C PHE A 374 24.42 19.28 -35.40
N THR A 375 25.26 19.81 -34.51
CA THR A 375 25.00 19.81 -33.07
C THR A 375 23.88 20.79 -32.70
N ARG A 376 23.80 21.94 -33.40
CA ARG A 376 22.75 22.94 -33.19
C ARG A 376 21.36 22.37 -33.49
N VAL A 377 21.22 21.62 -34.59
CA VAL A 377 19.96 20.96 -34.96
C VAL A 377 19.44 20.05 -33.83
N TRP A 378 20.29 19.24 -33.22
CA TRP A 378 19.85 18.34 -32.14
C TRP A 378 19.50 19.09 -30.85
N ASN A 379 20.21 20.17 -30.53
CA ASN A 379 19.90 20.99 -29.35
C ASN A 379 18.57 21.74 -29.52
N GLU A 380 18.33 22.34 -30.69
CA GLU A 380 17.07 23.06 -30.97
C GLU A 380 15.87 22.11 -31.03
N ALA A 381 16.06 20.92 -31.62
CA ALA A 381 15.06 19.87 -31.64
C ALA A 381 14.63 19.46 -30.22
N LEU A 382 15.59 19.26 -29.31
CA LEU A 382 15.30 18.94 -27.90
C LEU A 382 14.64 20.12 -27.16
N HIS A 383 15.04 21.36 -27.46
CA HIS A 383 14.45 22.56 -26.84
C HIS A 383 12.97 22.71 -27.15
N HIS A 384 12.57 22.44 -28.39
CA HIS A 384 11.18 22.58 -28.83
C HIS A 384 10.32 21.34 -28.55
N ALA A 385 10.93 20.16 -28.43
CA ALA A 385 10.25 18.91 -28.12
C ALA A 385 9.54 18.93 -26.76
N LEU A 386 10.21 19.42 -25.71
CA LEU A 386 9.72 19.34 -24.32
C LEU A 386 8.47 20.21 -24.08
N PRO A 387 8.41 21.49 -24.48
CA PRO A 387 7.19 22.29 -24.36
C PRO A 387 6.02 21.73 -25.18
N ALA A 388 6.30 21.11 -26.34
CA ALA A 388 5.28 20.50 -27.17
C ALA A 388 4.71 19.22 -26.54
N ALA A 389 5.55 18.38 -25.93
CA ALA A 389 5.14 17.21 -25.18
C ALA A 389 4.11 17.57 -24.10
N SER A 390 4.34 18.66 -23.36
CA SER A 390 3.45 19.13 -22.29
C SER A 390 2.04 19.53 -22.76
N LYS A 391 1.82 19.80 -24.06
CA LYS A 391 0.50 20.17 -24.58
C LYS A 391 -0.54 19.04 -24.48
N ILE A 392 -0.11 17.77 -24.42
CA ILE A 392 -1.03 16.63 -24.28
C ILE A 392 -1.77 16.69 -22.94
N LEU A 393 -1.13 17.22 -21.90
CA LEU A 393 -1.70 17.33 -20.56
C LEU A 393 -2.89 18.29 -20.54
N GLN A 394 -2.83 19.38 -21.32
CA GLN A 394 -3.92 20.35 -21.43
C GLN A 394 -5.13 19.81 -22.22
N GLN A 395 -4.90 18.89 -23.15
CA GLN A 395 -5.95 18.29 -23.99
C GLN A 395 -6.67 17.14 -23.27
N GLU A 396 -5.94 16.34 -22.48
CA GLU A 396 -6.51 15.21 -21.74
C GLU A 396 -7.11 15.62 -20.39
N ASP A 397 -6.70 16.75 -19.80
CA ASP A 397 -7.34 17.27 -18.57
C ASP A 397 -8.84 17.56 -18.76
N ALA A 398 -9.26 17.86 -19.98
CA ALA A 398 -10.66 18.09 -20.34
C ALA A 398 -11.47 16.81 -20.58
N ASN A 399 -10.83 15.64 -20.73
CA ASN A 399 -11.46 14.41 -21.26
C ASN A 399 -11.35 13.16 -20.36
N ILE A 400 -10.59 13.20 -19.25
CA ILE A 400 -10.49 12.07 -18.32
C ILE A 400 -11.73 12.05 -17.40
N SER A 401 -12.57 11.03 -17.54
CA SER A 401 -13.77 10.82 -16.74
C SER A 401 -13.48 10.06 -15.43
N GLU A 402 -14.44 10.03 -14.51
CA GLU A 402 -14.33 9.28 -13.24
C GLU A 402 -14.22 7.77 -13.40
N SER A 403 -14.68 7.20 -14.51
CA SER A 403 -14.73 5.74 -14.78
C SER A 403 -13.51 5.16 -15.50
N ASP A 404 -12.51 5.97 -15.87
CA ASP A 404 -11.43 5.55 -16.77
C ASP A 404 -10.28 4.78 -16.08
N ILE A 405 -10.32 4.57 -14.76
CA ILE A 405 -9.23 3.93 -13.97
C ILE A 405 -9.79 2.89 -12.98
N ASP A 406 -10.84 2.17 -13.38
CA ASP A 406 -11.44 1.14 -12.53
C ASP A 406 -10.67 -0.20 -12.55
N SER A 407 -9.67 -0.33 -13.43
CA SER A 407 -8.82 -1.53 -13.52
C SER A 407 -7.35 -1.21 -13.84
N PRO A 408 -6.41 -2.11 -13.47
CA PRO A 408 -5.00 -2.00 -13.85
C PRO A 408 -4.77 -1.90 -15.36
N GLU A 409 -5.60 -2.57 -16.16
CA GLU A 409 -5.52 -2.55 -17.62
C GLU A 409 -5.93 -1.18 -18.19
N ALA A 410 -6.96 -0.55 -17.62
CA ALA A 410 -7.38 0.80 -17.99
C ALA A 410 -6.29 1.84 -17.63
N GLU A 411 -5.65 1.69 -16.46
CA GLU A 411 -4.50 2.50 -16.03
C GLU A 411 -3.35 2.39 -17.03
N ILE A 412 -2.98 1.17 -17.45
CA ILE A 412 -1.92 0.94 -18.45
C ILE A 412 -2.27 1.57 -19.80
N ALA A 413 -3.51 1.42 -20.26
CA ALA A 413 -3.96 2.02 -21.52
C ALA A 413 -3.87 3.55 -21.49
N LEU A 414 -4.23 4.17 -20.36
CA LEU A 414 -4.12 5.61 -20.17
C LEU A 414 -2.66 6.08 -20.17
N HIS A 415 -1.75 5.38 -19.48
CA HIS A 415 -0.32 5.68 -19.53
C HIS A 415 0.26 5.62 -20.94
N LYS A 416 -0.09 4.58 -21.70
CA LYS A 416 0.32 4.45 -23.11
C LYS A 416 -0.21 5.59 -23.96
N LYS A 417 -1.49 5.96 -23.78
CA LYS A 417 -2.10 7.09 -24.50
C LYS A 417 -1.36 8.40 -24.22
N MET A 418 -1.09 8.70 -22.94
CA MET A 418 -0.36 9.91 -22.54
C MET A 418 1.07 9.93 -23.09
N PHE A 419 1.80 8.81 -22.98
CA PHE A 419 3.15 8.69 -23.52
C PHE A 419 3.15 8.90 -25.04
N ASN A 420 2.28 8.21 -25.77
CA ASN A 420 2.22 8.27 -27.23
C ASN A 420 1.83 9.67 -27.73
N GLY A 421 0.88 10.33 -27.07
CA GLY A 421 0.51 11.71 -27.37
C GLY A 421 1.66 12.70 -27.10
N ALA A 422 2.32 12.60 -25.95
CA ALA A 422 3.48 13.42 -25.60
C ALA A 422 4.63 13.22 -26.60
N PHE A 423 4.92 11.97 -26.93
CA PHE A 423 6.03 11.58 -27.80
C PHE A 423 5.81 12.05 -29.24
N LYS A 424 4.58 11.93 -29.75
CA LYS A 424 4.22 12.44 -31.07
C LYS A 424 4.36 13.96 -31.16
N ASN A 425 3.79 14.69 -30.20
CA ASN A 425 3.91 16.16 -30.16
C ASN A 425 5.38 16.61 -30.06
N ALA A 426 6.18 15.89 -29.29
CA ALA A 426 7.62 16.11 -29.18
C ALA A 426 8.34 15.89 -30.52
N SER A 427 8.05 14.79 -31.21
CA SER A 427 8.64 14.45 -32.51
C SER A 427 8.35 15.49 -33.58
N ASP A 428 7.09 15.93 -33.67
CA ASP A 428 6.64 16.92 -34.65
C ASP A 428 7.33 18.27 -34.41
N ALA A 429 7.36 18.75 -33.16
CA ALA A 429 8.03 20.00 -32.81
C ALA A 429 9.56 19.93 -33.00
N ALA A 430 10.17 18.78 -32.66
CA ALA A 430 11.59 18.54 -32.87
C ALA A 430 11.95 18.61 -34.36
N LEU A 431 11.11 18.03 -35.23
CA LEU A 431 11.32 18.03 -36.67
C LEU A 431 11.28 19.44 -37.26
N GLU A 432 10.29 20.24 -36.86
CA GLU A 432 10.14 21.60 -37.37
C GLU A 432 11.29 22.52 -36.92
N ALA A 433 11.68 22.45 -35.64
CA ALA A 433 12.85 23.19 -35.14
C ALA A 433 14.15 22.74 -35.85
N ALA A 434 14.33 21.44 -36.06
CA ALA A 434 15.48 20.89 -36.76
C ALA A 434 15.57 21.41 -38.21
N LYS A 435 14.45 21.43 -38.94
CA LYS A 435 14.39 21.97 -40.31
C LYS A 435 14.69 23.47 -40.35
N GLN A 436 14.20 24.24 -39.37
CA GLN A 436 14.42 25.67 -39.30
C GLN A 436 15.91 26.01 -39.21
N VAL A 437 16.66 25.34 -38.34
CA VAL A 437 18.13 25.52 -38.21
C VAL A 437 18.87 25.18 -39.51
N VAL A 438 18.41 24.17 -40.25
CA VAL A 438 19.01 23.79 -41.52
C VAL A 438 18.70 24.79 -42.65
N GLY A 439 17.59 25.52 -42.55
CA GLY A 439 17.19 26.56 -43.48
C GLY A 439 17.91 27.91 -43.31
N GLU A 440 18.71 28.09 -42.25
CA GLU A 440 19.38 29.36 -41.97
C GLU A 440 20.58 29.65 -42.89
N PRO A 441 20.83 30.92 -43.30
CA PRO A 441 21.78 31.28 -44.35
C PRO A 441 23.28 31.09 -44.02
N GLU A 442 23.66 30.93 -42.76
CA GLU A 442 25.07 31.04 -42.29
C GLU A 442 25.93 29.76 -42.44
N SER A 443 25.42 28.67 -43.02
CA SER A 443 26.16 27.39 -43.12
C SER A 443 27.03 27.25 -44.40
N ALA A 444 27.94 28.21 -44.63
CA ALA A 444 28.75 28.28 -45.84
C ALA A 444 30.05 27.43 -45.79
N SER A 445 29.96 26.17 -46.19
CA SER A 445 30.89 25.49 -47.12
C SER A 445 30.44 24.05 -47.35
N ASN A 446 30.39 23.62 -48.63
CA ASN A 446 29.89 22.32 -49.09
C ASN A 446 28.35 22.14 -49.02
N ILE A 447 27.59 23.19 -49.38
CA ILE A 447 26.11 23.29 -49.31
C ILE A 447 25.40 22.08 -49.94
N SER A 448 25.83 21.61 -51.11
CA SER A 448 25.16 20.51 -51.83
C SER A 448 25.23 19.18 -51.07
N GLU A 449 26.41 18.76 -50.63
CA GLU A 449 26.57 17.47 -49.92
C GLU A 449 26.00 17.52 -48.50
N ARG A 450 26.06 18.69 -47.83
CA ARG A 450 25.42 18.89 -46.52
C ARG A 450 23.89 18.93 -46.62
N HIS A 451 23.34 19.49 -47.69
CA HIS A 451 21.90 19.44 -47.95
C HIS A 451 21.41 18.01 -48.26
N LYS A 452 22.17 17.25 -49.06
CA LYS A 452 21.88 15.81 -49.31
C LYS A 452 21.93 14.98 -48.02
N MET A 453 22.88 15.27 -47.13
CA MET A 453 22.96 14.65 -45.81
C MET A 453 21.69 14.90 -44.99
N TRP A 454 21.26 16.17 -44.86
CA TRP A 454 20.04 16.50 -44.12
C TRP A 454 18.79 15.90 -44.74
N LYS A 455 18.66 15.93 -46.07
CA LYS A 455 17.58 15.21 -46.77
C LYS A 455 17.52 13.74 -46.35
N LYS A 456 18.67 13.08 -46.23
CA LYS A 456 18.73 11.69 -45.79
C LYS A 456 18.33 11.49 -44.32
N VAL A 457 18.64 12.45 -43.45
CA VAL A 457 18.18 12.46 -42.06
C VAL A 457 16.66 12.60 -41.98
N TRP A 458 16.06 13.48 -42.81
CA TRP A 458 14.61 13.66 -42.86
C TRP A 458 13.87 12.43 -43.39
N GLU A 459 14.44 11.73 -44.38
CA GLU A 459 13.87 10.48 -44.92
C GLU A 459 13.75 9.39 -43.87
N VAL A 460 14.70 9.29 -42.93
CA VAL A 460 14.68 8.26 -41.88
C VAL A 460 14.02 8.73 -40.59
N TRP A 461 13.72 10.02 -40.46
CA TRP A 461 13.22 10.62 -39.22
C TRP A 461 11.99 9.89 -38.66
N PRO A 462 10.90 9.65 -39.42
CA PRO A 462 9.72 8.95 -38.88
C PRO A 462 10.08 7.57 -38.34
N ALA A 463 10.79 6.76 -39.14
CA ALA A 463 11.17 5.40 -38.76
C ALA A 463 12.17 5.32 -37.60
N VAL A 464 12.90 6.40 -37.29
CA VAL A 464 13.75 6.48 -36.10
C VAL A 464 12.90 6.76 -34.87
N TRP A 465 11.99 7.74 -34.96
CA TRP A 465 11.12 8.10 -33.85
C TRP A 465 10.15 6.96 -33.51
N ASP A 466 9.57 6.27 -34.49
CA ASP A 466 8.74 5.07 -34.26
C ASP A 466 9.53 4.00 -33.48
N SER A 467 10.77 3.71 -33.91
CA SER A 467 11.61 2.73 -33.23
C SER A 467 12.05 3.17 -31.83
N ALA A 468 12.16 4.48 -31.58
CA ALA A 468 12.48 5.01 -30.27
C ALA A 468 11.25 4.96 -29.35
N GLN A 469 10.06 5.23 -29.90
CA GLN A 469 8.77 5.09 -29.23
C GLN A 469 8.55 3.66 -28.75
N ASP A 470 8.68 2.68 -29.65
CA ASP A 470 8.46 1.25 -29.33
C ASP A 470 9.34 0.75 -28.19
N LYS A 471 10.60 1.20 -28.14
CA LYS A 471 11.56 0.79 -27.10
C LYS A 471 11.31 1.48 -25.76
N ALA A 472 10.78 2.70 -25.80
CA ALA A 472 10.64 3.54 -24.63
C ALA A 472 9.26 3.48 -24.00
N GLU A 473 8.22 3.13 -24.77
CA GLU A 473 6.84 3.04 -24.28
C GLU A 473 6.76 2.10 -23.07
N GLU A 474 7.18 0.85 -23.22
CA GLU A 474 7.09 -0.14 -22.15
C GLU A 474 7.91 0.29 -20.92
N MET A 475 9.16 0.72 -21.14
CA MET A 475 10.05 1.17 -20.07
C MET A 475 9.49 2.38 -19.28
N VAL A 476 8.95 3.38 -19.97
CA VAL A 476 8.42 4.61 -19.34
C VAL A 476 7.08 4.33 -18.66
N VAL A 477 6.21 3.54 -19.29
CA VAL A 477 4.93 3.13 -18.70
C VAL A 477 5.15 2.32 -17.43
N ASP A 478 6.06 1.34 -17.46
CA ASP A 478 6.40 0.53 -16.27
C ASP A 478 6.99 1.40 -15.16
N LEU A 479 7.91 2.31 -15.48
CA LEU A 479 8.51 3.22 -14.52
C LEU A 479 7.44 4.08 -13.80
N ILE A 480 6.50 4.65 -14.55
CA ILE A 480 5.46 5.50 -13.99
C ILE A 480 4.50 4.67 -13.13
N ARG A 481 4.12 3.48 -13.58
CA ARG A 481 3.25 2.55 -12.82
C ARG A 481 3.88 2.14 -11.49
N GLU A 482 5.16 1.78 -11.49
CA GLU A 482 5.90 1.45 -10.27
C GLU A 482 5.94 2.63 -9.32
N THR A 483 6.29 3.82 -9.84
CA THR A 483 6.34 5.06 -9.07
C THR A 483 5.00 5.39 -8.43
N MET A 484 3.92 5.32 -9.20
CA MET A 484 2.57 5.58 -8.67
C MET A 484 2.20 4.59 -7.58
N SER A 485 2.52 3.31 -7.76
CA SER A 485 2.27 2.29 -6.75
C SER A 485 3.05 2.56 -5.46
N GLU A 486 4.33 2.95 -5.56
CA GLU A 486 5.15 3.34 -4.41
C GLU A 486 4.54 4.55 -3.65
N ILE A 487 4.06 5.57 -4.36
CA ILE A 487 3.43 6.75 -3.75
C ILE A 487 2.09 6.38 -3.10
N VAL A 488 1.26 5.58 -3.77
CA VAL A 488 -0.06 5.15 -3.25
C VAL A 488 0.09 4.31 -1.99
N ASP A 489 1.02 3.35 -1.99
CA ASP A 489 1.31 2.52 -0.83
C ASP A 489 1.80 3.35 0.34
N MET A 490 2.62 4.36 0.08
CA MET A 490 3.07 5.32 1.10
C MET A 490 1.91 6.14 1.66
N VAL A 491 1.08 6.72 0.81
CA VAL A 491 -0.11 7.49 1.23
C VAL A 491 -1.02 6.62 2.07
N ALA A 492 -1.34 5.41 1.60
CA ALA A 492 -2.18 4.48 2.32
C ALA A 492 -1.58 4.09 3.68
N MET A 493 -0.27 3.89 3.76
CA MET A 493 0.42 3.61 5.02
C MET A 493 0.28 4.76 6.02
N GLU A 494 0.54 6.00 5.60
CA GLU A 494 0.44 7.16 6.49
C GLU A 494 -1.01 7.44 6.92
N VAL A 495 -2.00 7.18 6.03
CA VAL A 495 -3.41 7.20 6.40
C VAL A 495 -3.71 6.14 7.46
N VAL A 496 -3.24 4.89 7.27
CA VAL A 496 -3.42 3.81 8.26
C VAL A 496 -2.84 4.19 9.63
N VAL A 497 -1.63 4.77 9.65
CA VAL A 497 -1.00 5.24 10.89
C VAL A 497 -1.81 6.38 11.51
N ALA A 498 -2.27 7.34 10.70
CA ALA A 498 -3.07 8.47 11.20
C ALA A 498 -4.44 8.05 11.75
N VAL A 499 -5.07 7.02 11.17
CA VAL A 499 -6.29 6.35 11.67
C VAL A 499 -6.01 5.63 12.99
N GLY A 500 -4.84 5.00 13.14
CA GLY A 500 -4.43 4.32 14.38
C GLY A 500 -4.25 5.26 15.57
N ASP A 501 -3.82 6.50 15.33
CA ASP A 501 -3.61 7.54 16.34
C ASP A 501 -4.93 8.21 16.82
N SER A 502 -5.96 7.43 17.13
CA SER A 502 -7.28 7.96 17.50
C SER A 502 -7.19 8.95 18.68
N PRO A 503 -7.87 10.12 18.62
CA PRO A 503 -7.93 11.07 19.73
C PRO A 503 -8.82 10.60 20.89
N ILE A 504 -9.57 9.51 20.70
CA ILE A 504 -10.37 8.90 21.76
C ILE A 504 -9.40 8.23 22.74
N PRO A 505 -9.37 8.63 24.02
CA PRO A 505 -8.53 7.99 25.01
C PRO A 505 -9.04 6.56 25.24
N VAL A 506 -8.43 5.59 24.54
CA VAL A 506 -8.65 4.18 24.78
C VAL A 506 -7.49 3.69 25.62
N ASP A 507 -7.75 3.45 26.90
CA ASP A 507 -6.81 2.76 27.77
C ASP A 507 -6.82 1.26 27.43
N ALA A 508 -6.17 0.92 26.32
CA ALA A 508 -5.88 -0.44 25.92
C ALA A 508 -4.52 -0.85 26.49
N VAL A 509 -4.52 -1.76 27.46
CA VAL A 509 -3.28 -2.27 28.06
C VAL A 509 -3.05 -3.71 27.58
N ALA A 510 -2.00 -3.89 26.78
CA ALA A 510 -1.49 -5.21 26.43
C ALA A 510 -0.46 -5.65 27.47
N TYR A 511 -0.61 -6.86 27.99
CA TYR A 511 0.32 -7.41 28.97
C TYR A 511 1.26 -8.43 28.31
N PRO A 512 2.56 -8.44 28.66
CA PRO A 512 3.52 -9.35 28.05
C PRO A 512 3.16 -10.80 28.36
N GLY A 513 2.98 -11.62 27.32
CA GLY A 513 2.62 -13.04 27.46
C GLY A 513 3.61 -13.86 28.30
N PRO A 514 3.22 -15.06 28.75
CA PRO A 514 4.04 -15.87 29.65
C PRO A 514 5.34 -16.29 28.92
N GLY A 515 6.47 -15.69 29.28
CA GLY A 515 7.80 -16.09 28.79
C GLY A 515 8.76 -14.99 28.31
N LYS A 516 8.40 -13.70 28.31
CA LYS A 516 9.36 -12.64 27.92
C LYS A 516 10.09 -12.05 29.13
N SER A 517 11.11 -12.76 29.62
CA SER A 517 12.24 -12.09 30.27
C SER A 517 12.95 -11.23 29.22
N GLN A 518 13.25 -9.98 29.56
CA GLN A 518 13.99 -9.03 28.73
C GLN A 518 15.24 -9.69 28.11
N LYS A 519 15.26 -9.85 26.78
CA LYS A 519 16.50 -10.06 26.02
C LYS A 519 16.56 -9.04 24.88
N LYS A 520 17.70 -8.35 24.85
CA LYS A 520 18.14 -7.39 23.84
C LYS A 520 17.97 -7.94 22.42
N ASP A 521 17.61 -7.03 21.53
CA ASP A 521 17.57 -7.11 20.06
C ASP A 521 18.23 -8.34 19.46
N THR A 522 17.40 -9.33 19.14
CA THR A 522 17.66 -10.38 18.15
C THR A 522 16.33 -10.77 17.48
N PRO A 523 16.35 -11.21 16.21
CA PRO A 523 15.14 -11.32 15.38
C PRO A 523 14.08 -12.23 16.03
N LEU A 524 12.83 -11.75 16.00
CA LEU A 524 11.61 -12.39 16.50
C LEU A 524 11.63 -13.92 16.40
N SER A 525 11.80 -14.60 17.54
CA SER A 525 11.55 -16.04 17.64
C SER A 525 10.08 -16.30 17.97
N LEU A 526 9.41 -17.00 17.04
CA LEU A 526 8.02 -17.46 17.08
C LEU A 526 7.86 -18.63 18.07
N SER A 527 7.93 -18.38 19.38
CA SER A 527 8.05 -19.45 20.37
C SER A 527 6.77 -19.83 21.15
N SER A 528 5.60 -19.25 20.88
CA SER A 528 4.32 -19.73 21.45
C SER A 528 3.45 -20.56 20.49
N LEU A 529 3.92 -20.81 19.26
CA LEU A 529 3.28 -21.67 18.27
C LEU A 529 3.77 -23.15 18.33
N SER A 530 4.61 -23.48 19.31
CA SER A 530 5.62 -24.55 19.22
C SER A 530 5.17 -25.99 19.45
N VAL A 531 3.89 -26.27 19.68
CA VAL A 531 3.41 -27.67 19.78
C VAL A 531 2.48 -28.02 18.62
N PHE A 532 1.63 -27.07 18.20
CA PHE A 532 0.65 -27.28 17.14
C PHE A 532 1.25 -27.10 15.74
N GLN A 533 2.11 -26.09 15.54
CA GLN A 533 2.88 -25.97 14.29
C GLN A 533 3.86 -27.12 14.12
N THR A 534 4.36 -27.71 15.20
CA THR A 534 5.34 -28.81 15.15
C THR A 534 4.72 -30.11 14.61
N ARG A 535 3.45 -30.41 14.94
CA ARG A 535 2.75 -31.60 14.40
C ARG A 535 2.26 -31.43 12.96
N ILE A 536 1.92 -30.20 12.55
CA ILE A 536 1.66 -29.90 11.12
C ILE A 536 3.00 -29.90 10.34
N ALA A 537 4.10 -29.47 10.98
CA ALA A 537 5.44 -29.43 10.39
C ALA A 537 6.07 -30.82 10.14
N GLU A 538 5.61 -31.89 10.79
CA GLU A 538 6.10 -33.25 10.53
C GLU A 538 5.70 -33.80 9.14
N HIS A 539 4.84 -33.11 8.39
CA HIS A 539 4.36 -33.55 7.06
C HIS A 539 4.87 -32.73 5.86
N VAL A 540 5.74 -31.71 6.02
CA VAL A 540 6.13 -30.81 4.91
C VAL A 540 7.63 -30.53 4.87
N ARG A 541 8.21 -30.65 3.67
CA ARG A 541 9.68 -30.76 3.43
C ARG A 541 10.46 -29.44 3.43
N SER A 542 9.86 -28.25 3.68
CA SER A 542 10.62 -26.98 3.68
C SER A 542 10.08 -25.85 4.58
N ALA A 543 10.93 -24.89 4.93
CA ALA A 543 10.58 -23.68 5.68
C ALA A 543 9.75 -22.66 4.87
N ARG A 544 9.91 -22.64 3.54
CA ARG A 544 9.18 -21.73 2.65
C ARG A 544 7.71 -22.11 2.54
N ASP A 545 7.42 -23.42 2.48
CA ASP A 545 6.06 -23.94 2.45
C ASP A 545 5.32 -23.69 3.77
N ARG A 546 6.04 -23.78 4.89
CA ARG A 546 5.50 -23.45 6.23
C ARG A 546 5.07 -21.98 6.34
N ARG A 547 5.85 -21.06 5.78
CA ARG A 547 5.51 -19.62 5.77
C ARG A 547 4.26 -19.35 4.92
N LYS A 548 4.20 -19.91 3.71
CA LYS A 548 3.05 -19.74 2.82
C LYS A 548 1.77 -20.33 3.41
N GLN A 549 1.86 -21.49 4.07
CA GLN A 549 0.73 -22.09 4.78
C GLN A 549 0.29 -21.22 5.98
N ALA A 550 1.24 -20.67 6.76
CA ALA A 550 0.90 -19.76 7.84
C ALA A 550 0.22 -18.48 7.35
N GLU A 551 0.71 -17.88 6.26
CA GLU A 551 0.10 -16.71 5.63
C GLU A 551 -1.33 -17.01 5.14
N THR A 552 -1.55 -18.17 4.52
CA THR A 552 -2.88 -18.62 4.08
C THR A 552 -3.81 -18.81 5.28
N HIS A 553 -3.34 -19.46 6.34
CA HIS A 553 -4.12 -19.71 7.56
C HIS A 553 -4.49 -18.42 8.31
N ILE A 554 -3.57 -17.45 8.37
CA ILE A 554 -3.84 -16.12 8.93
C ILE A 554 -4.94 -15.43 8.13
N LYS A 555 -4.84 -15.47 6.79
CA LYS A 555 -5.84 -14.91 5.91
C LYS A 555 -7.22 -15.54 6.13
N ASP A 556 -7.30 -16.86 6.23
CA ASP A 556 -8.57 -17.57 6.48
C ASP A 556 -9.23 -17.13 7.79
N ILE A 557 -8.43 -16.93 8.85
CA ILE A 557 -8.91 -16.40 10.13
C ILE A 557 -9.37 -14.94 9.98
N GLN A 558 -8.61 -14.10 9.28
CA GLN A 558 -8.97 -12.69 9.07
C GLN A 558 -10.26 -12.55 8.25
N ASP A 559 -10.43 -13.36 7.21
CA ASP A 559 -11.63 -13.41 6.38
C ASP A 559 -12.84 -13.88 7.21
N ALA A 560 -12.65 -14.92 8.04
CA ALA A 560 -13.66 -15.40 8.98
C ALA A 560 -14.11 -14.32 9.98
N MET A 561 -13.17 -13.62 10.62
CA MET A 561 -13.48 -12.50 11.53
C MET A 561 -14.20 -11.37 10.80
N THR A 562 -13.83 -11.10 9.54
CA THR A 562 -14.51 -10.09 8.70
C THR A 562 -15.95 -10.47 8.42
N ARG A 563 -16.24 -11.73 8.10
CA ARG A 563 -17.63 -12.21 7.92
C ARG A 563 -18.44 -12.05 9.20
N ALA A 564 -17.88 -12.44 10.35
CA ALA A 564 -18.52 -12.26 11.64
C ALA A 564 -18.80 -10.78 11.94
N TRP A 565 -17.85 -9.89 11.63
CA TRP A 565 -18.02 -8.44 11.76
C TRP A 565 -19.16 -7.90 10.88
N ILE A 566 -19.18 -8.24 9.59
CA ILE A 566 -20.25 -7.80 8.67
C ILE A 566 -21.61 -8.27 9.18
N LYS A 567 -21.74 -9.58 9.49
CA LYS A 567 -22.98 -10.15 10.00
C LYS A 567 -23.41 -9.49 11.33
N SER A 568 -22.48 -9.28 12.24
CA SER A 568 -22.73 -8.60 13.53
C SER A 568 -23.23 -7.18 13.31
N LYS A 569 -22.64 -6.44 12.37
CA LYS A 569 -23.03 -5.07 12.07
C LYS A 569 -24.42 -4.96 11.44
N ASP A 570 -24.73 -5.84 10.50
CA ASP A 570 -26.03 -5.86 9.81
C ASP A 570 -27.18 -6.29 10.75
N THR A 571 -26.85 -7.09 11.77
CA THR A 571 -27.85 -7.64 12.70
C THR A 571 -27.95 -6.85 14.00
N TYR A 572 -26.88 -6.15 14.41
CA TYR A 572 -26.90 -5.35 15.63
C TYR A 572 -27.92 -4.21 15.52
N GLN A 573 -29.02 -4.38 16.24
CA GLN A 573 -30.00 -3.34 16.48
C GLN A 573 -30.03 -3.07 17.99
N PRO A 574 -29.79 -1.82 18.42
CA PRO A 574 -29.98 -1.46 19.83
C PRO A 574 -31.38 -1.86 20.27
N TRP A 575 -31.49 -2.51 21.42
CA TRP A 575 -32.79 -2.93 21.95
C TRP A 575 -33.73 -1.72 21.99
N PRO A 576 -34.98 -1.84 21.48
CA PRO A 576 -35.84 -0.69 21.30
C PRO A 576 -36.02 0.07 22.62
N ILE A 577 -35.76 1.38 22.57
CA ILE A 577 -36.38 2.31 23.50
C ILE A 577 -37.87 2.19 23.18
N LYS A 578 -38.68 1.63 24.08
CA LYS A 578 -40.13 1.81 23.99
C LYS A 578 -40.38 3.32 24.12
N THR A 579 -40.38 4.03 23.00
CA THR A 579 -41.12 5.29 22.91
C THR A 579 -42.57 4.88 23.06
N GLU A 580 -43.18 5.21 24.20
CA GLU A 580 -44.63 5.12 24.35
C GLU A 580 -45.29 5.78 23.12
N PRO A 581 -46.40 5.21 22.61
CA PRO A 581 -47.15 5.90 21.56
C PRO A 581 -47.55 7.28 22.08
N PRO A 582 -47.52 8.33 21.24
CA PRO A 582 -47.95 9.66 21.67
C PRO A 582 -49.40 9.56 22.18
N MET A 583 -49.62 10.06 23.40
CA MET A 583 -50.96 10.22 23.97
C MET A 583 -51.80 11.21 23.18
#